data_AF-A0AAP3YIT4-F1
#
_entry.id   AF-A0AAP3YIT4-F1
#
_cell.length_a   1.000
_cell.length_b   1.000
_cell.length_c   1.000
_cell.angle_alpha   90.00
_cell.angle_beta   90.00
_cell.angle_gamma   90.00
#
_symmetry.space_group_name_H-M   'P 1'
#
loop_
_entity.id
_entity.type
_entity.pdbx_description
1 polymer ?
#
loop_
_entity_poly.entity_id
_entity_poly.type
_entity_poly.pdbx_seq_one_letter_code
_entity_poly.pdbx_strand_id
1 'polypeptide(L)' 'RTLYHYSDDELLELKQVIQKLQSDTKEICVIFNNNSGKDAAPNALKLQEFLNITFDNLGPKPPEQLNFF' A
#
# COMPACT_ATOMS: atom_id res chain seq x y z
N ARG A 1 12.14 -6.95 -13.74
CA ARG A 1 13.06 -6.14 -12.90
C ARG A 1 12.34 -5.44 -11.74
N THR A 2 11.10 -5.79 -11.41
CA THR A 2 10.36 -5.27 -10.25
C THR A 2 9.58 -6.40 -9.54
N LEU A 3 10.15 -7.62 -9.53
CA LEU A 3 9.57 -8.78 -8.86
C LEU A 3 10.09 -8.76 -7.43
N TYR A 4 9.28 -8.23 -6.52
CA TYR A 4 9.67 -8.11 -5.13
C TYR A 4 8.43 -8.02 -4.25
N HIS A 5 8.38 -8.88 -3.25
CA HIS A 5 7.32 -8.91 -2.25
C HIS A 5 7.93 -8.42 -0.94
N TYR A 6 7.47 -7.25 -0.46
CA TYR A 6 7.94 -6.70 0.81
C TYR A 6 7.47 -7.57 1.96
N SER A 7 8.35 -7.81 2.93
CA SER A 7 7.96 -8.45 4.18
C SER A 7 7.22 -7.48 5.10
N ASP A 8 6.59 -8.01 6.14
CA ASP A 8 5.90 -7.22 7.16
C ASP A 8 6.87 -6.28 7.88
N ASP A 9 8.08 -6.78 8.18
CA ASP A 9 9.13 -6.01 8.83
C ASP A 9 9.55 -4.80 7.98
N GLU A 10 9.74 -5.01 6.66
CA GLU A 10 10.09 -3.94 5.73
C GLU A 10 8.99 -2.88 5.60
N LEU A 11 7.72 -3.31 5.59
CA LEU A 11 6.59 -2.39 5.58
C LEU A 11 6.44 -1.62 6.90
N LEU A 12 6.80 -2.23 8.04
CA LEU A 12 6.85 -1.56 9.34
C LEU A 12 7.98 -0.54 9.42
N GLU A 13 9.16 -0.85 8.86
CA GLU A 13 10.25 0.13 8.70
C GLU A 13 9.81 1.31 7.84
N LEU A 14 9.13 1.02 6.72
CA LEU A 14 8.59 2.07 5.84
C LEU A 14 7.57 2.95 6.57
N LYS A 15 6.68 2.36 7.39
CA LYS A 15 5.76 3.12 8.27
C LYS A 15 6.51 4.07 9.19
N GLN A 16 7.59 3.63 9.84
CA GLN A 16 8.37 4.48 10.75
C GLN A 16 8.98 5.68 10.02
N VAL A 17 9.51 5.45 8.81
CA VAL A 17 10.03 6.53 7.96
C VAL A 17 8.94 7.54 7.60
N ILE A 18 7.76 7.06 7.19
CA ILE A 18 6.62 7.91 6.84
C ILE A 18 6.18 8.76 8.05
N GLN A 19 6.04 8.15 9.22
CA GLN A 19 5.65 8.86 10.45
C GLN A 19 6.65 9.96 10.83
N LYS A 20 7.95 9.71 10.61
CA LYS A 20 8.99 10.72 10.83
C LYS A 20 8.88 11.89 9.84
N LEU A 21 8.60 11.62 8.57
CA LEU A 21 8.45 12.66 7.55
C LEU A 21 7.16 13.46 7.73
N GLN A 22 6.13 12.87 8.33
CA GLN A 22 4.82 13.49 8.52
C GLN A 22 4.87 14.76 9.37
N SER A 23 5.85 14.91 10.29
CA SER A 23 5.98 16.13 11.10
C SER A 23 6.35 17.36 10.27
N ASP A 24 7.06 17.16 9.16
CA ASP A 24 7.72 18.22 8.41
C ASP A 24 7.15 18.38 6.99
N THR A 25 6.11 17.61 6.65
CA THR A 25 5.52 17.56 5.31
C THR A 25 4.01 17.75 5.36
N LYS A 26 3.48 18.46 4.37
CA LYS A 26 2.03 18.69 4.25
C LYS A 26 1.29 17.47 3.70
N GLU A 27 1.95 16.70 2.84
CA GLU A 27 1.38 15.54 2.15
C GLU A 27 2.52 14.57 1.81
N ILE A 28 2.24 13.27 1.96
CA ILE A 28 3.17 12.18 1.61
C ILE A 28 2.46 11.26 0.63
N CYS A 29 3.07 11.02 -0.53
CA CYS A 29 2.59 10.07 -1.53
C CYS A 29 3.57 8.90 -1.65
N VAL A 30 3.08 7.67 -1.53
CA VAL A 30 3.87 6.43 -1.63
C VAL A 30 3.41 5.66 -2.86
N ILE A 31 4.35 5.33 -3.76
CA ILE A 31 4.08 4.61 -5.02
C ILE A 31 4.79 3.25 -5.00
N PHE A 32 4.01 2.17 -4.91
CA PHE A 32 4.52 0.82 -5.04
C PHE A 32 4.71 0.45 -6.53
N ASN A 33 5.96 0.33 -6.97
CA ASN A 33 6.32 0.00 -8.35
C ASN A 33 6.84 -1.46 -8.53
N ASN A 34 6.72 -2.29 -7.49
CA ASN A 34 7.10 -3.70 -7.46
C ASN A 34 6.05 -4.60 -8.14
N ASN A 35 5.65 -4.24 -9.37
CA ASN A 35 4.51 -4.82 -10.08
C ASN A 35 4.80 -6.07 -10.92
N SER A 36 6.05 -6.54 -11.03
CA SER A 36 6.34 -7.70 -11.89
C SER A 36 5.63 -8.99 -11.43
N GLY A 37 5.24 -9.10 -10.15
CA GLY A 37 4.53 -10.25 -9.58
C GLY A 37 3.10 -9.97 -9.09
N LYS A 38 2.53 -8.79 -9.40
CA LYS A 38 1.30 -8.26 -8.78
C LYS A 38 1.42 -7.96 -7.26
N ASP A 39 2.65 -7.85 -6.75
CA ASP A 39 2.93 -7.60 -5.33
C ASP A 39 2.66 -6.17 -4.86
N ALA A 40 2.55 -5.20 -5.78
CA ALA A 40 2.35 -3.81 -5.37
C ALA A 40 1.02 -3.58 -4.65
N ALA A 41 -0.08 -4.16 -5.17
CA ALA A 41 -1.40 -4.02 -4.57
C ALA A 41 -1.48 -4.58 -3.13
N PRO A 42 -1.05 -5.82 -2.84
CA PRO A 42 -1.06 -6.33 -1.47
C PRO A 42 -0.12 -5.54 -0.54
N ASN A 43 1.04 -5.10 -1.02
CA ASN A 43 1.97 -4.30 -0.18
C ASN A 43 1.39 -2.92 0.15
N ALA A 44 0.69 -2.29 -0.80
CA ALA A 44 -0.01 -1.02 -0.57
C ALA A 44 -1.15 -1.16 0.45
N LEU A 45 -1.98 -2.19 0.33
CA LEU A 45 -3.07 -2.45 1.28
C LEU A 45 -2.53 -2.73 2.68
N LYS A 46 -1.46 -3.51 2.80
CA LYS A 46 -0.85 -3.83 4.09
C LYS A 46 -0.23 -2.60 4.77
N LEU A 47 0.45 -1.76 4.00
CA LEU A 47 0.95 -0.47 4.53
C LEU A 47 -0.21 0.46 4.95
N GLN A 48 -1.31 0.50 4.18
CA GLN A 48 -2.51 1.26 4.52
C GLN A 48 -3.10 0.81 5.87
N GLU A 49 -3.20 -0.50 6.10
CA GLU A 49 -3.63 -1.08 7.38
C GLU A 49 -2.68 -0.67 8.52
N PHE A 50 -1.36 -0.79 8.31
CA PHE A 50 -0.36 -0.42 9.30
C PHE A 50 -0.38 1.07 9.66
N LEU A 51 -0.68 1.94 8.70
CA LEU A 51 -0.82 3.38 8.91
C LEU A 51 -2.22 3.77 9.42
N ASN A 52 -3.15 2.81 9.51
CA ASN A 52 -4.53 3.02 9.92
C ASN A 52 -5.23 4.12 9.07
N ILE A 53 -5.02 4.09 7.76
CA ILE A 53 -5.62 5.04 6.82
C ILE A 53 -6.98 4.53 6.38
N THR A 54 -8.02 5.32 6.63
CA THR A 54 -9.36 5.11 6.12
C THR A 54 -9.65 6.08 4.98
N PHE A 55 -10.23 5.58 3.90
CA PHE A 55 -10.68 6.42 2.81
C PHE A 55 -12.20 6.55 2.87
N ASP A 56 -12.65 7.64 3.48
CA ASP A 56 -14.06 8.00 3.48
C ASP A 56 -14.34 8.68 2.13
N ASN A 57 -15.24 8.09 1.32
CA ASN A 57 -15.63 8.52 -0.05
C ASN A 57 -14.91 7.86 -1.24
N LEU A 58 -14.31 6.67 -1.10
CA LEU A 58 -14.06 5.88 -2.31
C LEU A 58 -15.40 5.42 -2.90
N GLY A 59 -15.54 5.55 -4.22
CA GLY A 59 -16.64 4.89 -4.94
C GLY A 59 -16.64 3.38 -4.63
N PRO A 60 -17.78 2.68 -4.84
CA PRO A 60 -17.88 1.26 -4.55
C PRO A 60 -16.70 0.53 -5.21
N LYS A 61 -16.07 -0.40 -4.46
CA LYS A 61 -15.00 -1.24 -4.99
C LYS A 61 -15.49 -1.83 -6.31
N PRO A 62 -14.67 -1.85 -7.38
CA PRO A 62 -15.06 -2.49 -8.63
C PRO A 62 -15.55 -3.91 -8.35
N PRO A 63 -16.60 -4.39 -9.04
CA PRO A 63 -17.06 -5.75 -8.85
C PRO A 63 -15.88 -6.71 -9.05
N GLU A 64 -15.60 -7.53 -8.04
CA GLU A 64 -14.65 -8.61 -8.17
C GLU A 64 -15.15 -9.55 -9.27
N GLN A 65 -14.27 -9.90 -10.21
CA GLN A 65 -14.63 -10.87 -11.24
C GLN A 65 -14.93 -12.19 -10.53
N LEU A 66 -16.21 -12.55 -10.45
CA LEU A 66 -16.64 -13.89 -10.05
C LEU A 66 -15.98 -14.87 -11.03
N ASN A 67 -15.08 -15.71 -10.55
CA ASN A 67 -14.50 -16.77 -11.37
C ASN A 67 -15.64 -17.60 -11.94
N PHE A 68 -15.83 -17.53 -13.25
CA PHE A 68 -16.81 -18.34 -13.97
C PHE A 68 -16.24 -19.69 -14.44
N PHE A 69 -15.13 -20.16 -13.85
CA PHE A 69 -14.60 -21.52 -13.97
C PHE A 69 -13.79 -21.88 -12.73
#